data_AF-A0A1P8XCM3-F1
#
_entry.id   AF-A0A1P8XCM3-F1
#
_cell.length_a   1.000
_cell.length_b   1.000
_cell.length_c   1.000
_cell.angle_alpha   90.00
_cell.angle_beta   90.00
_cell.angle_gamma   90.00
#
_symmetry.space_group_name_H-M   'P 1'
#
loop_
_entity.id
_entity.type
_entity.pdbx_description
1 polymer ?
#
loop_
_entity_poly.entity_id
_entity_poly.type
_entity_poly.pdbx_seq_one_letter_code
_entity_poly.pdbx_strand_id
1 'polypeptide(L)'
;MTMVLLYLVVLILIAIVLFGVASVVFGRGEQLPPLPRATTATVLPASGVTGADVEAVKFSQAVRGYKTSEVDWVLERLGQELDALRAEVATLRAETVDADARE
;
A
#
# COMPACT_ATOMS: atom_id res chain seq x y z
N MET A 1 49.38 5.54 21.99
CA MET A 1 48.61 5.34 20.75
C MET A 1 47.93 3.98 20.71
N THR A 2 48.67 2.88 20.82
CA THR A 2 48.16 1.49 20.75
C THR A 2 47.12 1.13 21.83
N MET A 3 47.32 1.55 23.08
CA MET A 3 46.35 1.31 24.16
C MET A 3 45.00 2.01 23.89
N VAL A 4 45.04 3.26 23.41
CA VAL A 4 43.83 4.02 23.05
C VAL A 4 43.08 3.33 21.91
N LEU A 5 43.81 2.86 20.89
CA LEU A 5 43.24 2.11 19.78
C LEU A 5 42.60 0.79 20.25
N LEU A 6 43.27 0.04 21.13
CA LEU A 6 42.75 -1.20 21.70
C LEU A 6 41.45 -0.96 22.48
N TYR A 7 41.41 0.07 23.34
CA TYR A 7 40.19 0.41 24.08
C TYR A 7 39.04 0.81 23.16
N LEU A 8 39.32 1.57 22.10
CA LEU A 8 38.31 1.97 21.12
C LEU A 8 37.73 0.75 20.37
N VAL A 9 38.58 -0.18 19.94
CA VAL A 9 38.14 -1.41 19.29
C VAL A 9 37.28 -2.26 20.23
N VAL A 10 37.71 -2.42 21.48
CA VAL A 10 36.94 -3.18 22.49
C VAL A 10 35.58 -2.51 22.77
N LEU A 11 35.55 -1.18 22.88
CA LEU A 11 34.32 -0.43 23.07
C LEU A 11 33.35 -0.62 21.89
N ILE A 12 33.84 -0.55 20.65
CA ILE A 12 33.02 -0.81 19.46
C ILE A 12 32.51 -2.25 19.46
N LEU A 13 33.36 -3.23 19.79
CA LEU A 13 32.95 -4.62 19.89
C LEU A 13 31.83 -4.82 20.90
N ILE A 14 31.97 -4.24 22.10
CA ILE A 14 30.93 -4.29 23.14
C ILE A 14 29.66 -3.61 22.64
N ALA A 15 29.76 -2.45 21.99
CA ALA A 15 28.61 -1.75 21.44
C ALA A 15 27.87 -2.60 20.38
N ILE A 16 28.59 -3.26 19.47
CA ILE A 16 28.02 -4.15 18.46
C ILE A 16 27.34 -5.35 19.12
N VAL A 17 27.99 -5.98 20.11
CA VAL A 17 27.43 -7.13 20.82
C VAL A 17 26.17 -6.73 21.58
N LEU A 18 26.21 -5.63 22.34
CA LEU A 18 25.05 -5.11 23.07
C LEU A 18 23.91 -4.73 22.11
N PHE A 19 24.22 -4.06 21.01
CA PHE A 19 23.25 -3.71 19.98
C PHE A 19 22.63 -4.96 19.33
N GLY A 20 23.44 -5.96 19.00
CA GLY A 20 22.97 -7.23 18.44
C GLY A 20 22.07 -7.99 19.41
N VAL A 21 22.48 -8.12 20.66
CA VAL A 21 21.68 -8.75 21.72
C VAL A 21 20.38 -7.99 21.94
N ALA A 22 20.44 -6.66 22.07
CA ALA A 22 19.25 -5.83 22.19
C ALA A 22 18.32 -6.00 20.97
N SER A 23 18.84 -5.96 19.75
CA SER A 23 18.04 -6.15 18.53
C SER A 23 17.38 -7.53 18.45
N VAL A 24 17.97 -8.57 19.04
CA VAL A 24 17.40 -9.92 19.08
C VAL A 24 16.37 -10.05 20.22
N VAL A 25 16.71 -9.55 21.42
CA VAL A 25 15.85 -9.61 22.61
C VAL A 25 14.61 -8.73 22.46
N PHE A 26 14.79 -7.49 22.02
CA PHE A 26 13.68 -6.58 21.71
C PHE A 26 13.03 -6.89 20.37
N GLY A 27 13.67 -7.72 19.54
CA GLY A 27 13.15 -8.14 18.24
C GLY A 27 13.01 -6.99 17.23
N ARG A 28 12.56 -7.34 16.02
CA ARG A 28 12.36 -6.44 14.88
C ARG A 28 11.07 -5.61 15.06
N GLY A 29 10.96 -4.89 16.18
CA GLY A 29 9.69 -4.43 16.70
C GLY A 29 8.85 -5.63 17.13
N GLU A 30 8.17 -5.51 18.26
CA GLU A 30 7.10 -6.43 18.66
C GLU A 30 6.20 -6.69 17.44
N GLN A 31 5.73 -7.94 17.24
CA GLN A 31 4.69 -8.22 16.25
C GLN A 31 3.47 -7.42 16.70
N LEU A 32 3.39 -6.17 16.22
CA LEU A 32 2.25 -5.32 16.46
C LEU A 32 1.04 -6.15 16.03
N PRO A 33 0.03 -6.32 16.90
CA PRO A 33 -1.18 -7.01 16.52
C PRO A 33 -1.63 -6.43 15.18
N PRO A 34 -1.97 -7.28 14.20
CA PRO A 34 -2.28 -6.81 12.85
C PRO A 34 -3.29 -5.68 12.98
N LEU A 35 -2.91 -4.49 12.49
CA LEU A 35 -3.75 -3.30 12.62
C LEU A 35 -5.17 -3.69 12.19
N PRO A 36 -6.22 -3.28 12.93
CA PRO A 36 -7.59 -3.54 12.55
C PRO A 36 -7.77 -3.20 11.07
N ARG A 37 -8.41 -4.08 10.28
CA ARG A 37 -8.49 -3.99 8.80
C ARG A 37 -8.92 -2.60 8.30
N ALA A 38 -9.62 -1.84 9.13
CA ALA A 38 -10.03 -0.45 8.91
C ALA A 38 -8.91 0.60 8.90
N THR A 39 -7.65 0.23 9.19
CA THR A 39 -6.47 1.12 9.14
C THR A 39 -5.58 0.85 7.94
N THR A 40 -6.06 0.03 7.00
CA THR A 40 -5.37 -0.15 5.71
C THR A 40 -5.58 1.15 4.93
N ALA A 41 -4.50 1.81 4.51
CA ALA A 41 -4.56 3.02 3.66
C ALA A 41 -5.24 2.76 2.28
N THR A 42 -5.63 1.51 2.02
CA THR A 42 -6.51 1.09 0.93
C THR A 42 -7.92 1.61 1.19
N VAL A 43 -8.21 2.84 0.76
CA VAL A 43 -9.54 3.41 0.78
C VAL A 43 -10.00 3.53 -0.67
N LEU A 44 -11.18 2.97 -0.95
CA LEU A 44 -11.89 3.13 -2.21
C LEU A 44 -13.25 3.77 -1.90
N PRO A 45 -13.77 4.68 -2.74
CA PRO A 45 -15.09 5.25 -2.55
C PRO A 45 -16.17 4.16 -2.41
N ALA A 46 -17.14 4.36 -1.50
CA ALA A 46 -18.21 3.39 -1.26
C ALA A 46 -19.10 3.17 -2.50
N SER A 47 -19.14 4.15 -3.40
CA SER A 47 -19.82 4.09 -4.67
C SER A 47 -19.15 5.05 -5.64
N GLY A 48 -19.41 4.92 -6.94
CA GLY A 48 -18.92 5.89 -7.92
C GLY A 48 -17.44 5.77 -8.26
N VAL A 49 -16.79 4.63 -7.96
CA VAL A 49 -15.37 4.39 -8.25
C VAL A 49 -15.04 4.70 -9.72
N THR A 50 -13.97 5.46 -9.92
CA THR A 50 -13.36 5.82 -11.21
C THR A 50 -11.97 5.19 -11.35
N GLY A 51 -11.40 5.19 -12.56
CA GLY A 51 -10.02 4.74 -12.79
C GLY A 51 -9.01 5.51 -11.95
N ALA A 52 -9.20 6.83 -11.78
CA ALA A 52 -8.36 7.66 -10.92
C ALA A 52 -8.41 7.24 -9.44
N ASP A 53 -9.57 6.81 -8.96
CA ASP A 53 -9.69 6.28 -7.58
C ASP A 53 -8.92 4.98 -7.41
N VAL A 54 -8.89 4.13 -8.44
CA VAL A 54 -8.16 2.85 -8.45
C VAL A 54 -6.64 3.10 -8.48
N GLU A 55 -6.17 4.07 -9.27
CA GLU A 55 -4.76 4.48 -9.34
C GLU A 55 -4.25 5.04 -7.99
N ALA A 56 -5.12 5.75 -7.26
CA ALA A 56 -4.78 6.34 -5.97
C ALA A 56 -4.65 5.31 -4.82
N VAL A 57 -5.14 4.07 -5.00
CA VAL A 57 -5.13 3.05 -3.95
C VAL A 57 -3.71 2.67 -3.53
N LYS A 58 -3.46 2.58 -2.22
CA LYS A 58 -2.21 2.08 -1.65
C LYS A 58 -2.44 0.75 -0.94
N PHE A 59 -1.62 -0.24 -1.27
CA PHE A 59 -1.64 -1.57 -0.66
C PHE A 59 -0.48 -1.74 0.32
N SER A 60 -0.73 -2.43 1.43
CA SER A 60 0.30 -2.83 2.39
C SER A 60 1.11 -4.02 1.86
N GLN A 61 2.43 -4.04 2.11
CA GLN A 61 3.30 -5.15 1.70
C GLN A 61 3.21 -6.32 2.67
N ALA A 62 3.18 -7.55 2.14
CA ALA A 62 3.17 -8.79 2.92
C ALA A 62 4.33 -9.70 2.49
N VAL A 63 4.92 -10.44 3.45
CA VAL A 63 6.05 -11.37 3.24
C VAL A 63 5.73 -12.43 2.17
N ARG A 64 4.46 -12.79 2.03
CA ARG A 64 3.91 -13.51 0.89
C ARG A 64 2.79 -12.68 0.30
N GLY A 65 2.99 -12.17 -0.90
CA GLY A 65 2.02 -11.34 -1.62
C GLY A 65 2.11 -11.59 -3.13
N TYR A 66 1.18 -11.01 -3.86
CA TYR A 66 1.24 -10.96 -5.31
C TYR A 66 2.41 -10.09 -5.77
N LYS A 67 2.91 -10.35 -6.97
CA LYS A 67 3.96 -9.53 -7.57
C LYS A 67 3.39 -8.15 -7.89
N THR A 68 4.01 -7.10 -7.35
CA THR A 68 3.53 -5.72 -7.49
C THR A 68 3.32 -5.35 -8.96
N SER A 69 4.25 -5.70 -9.85
CA SER A 69 4.12 -5.40 -11.28
C SER A 69 2.93 -6.06 -11.96
N GLU A 70 2.51 -7.26 -11.52
CA GLU A 70 1.34 -7.94 -12.09
C GLU A 70 0.06 -7.30 -11.58
N VAL A 71 0.02 -6.95 -10.29
CA VAL A 71 -1.11 -6.23 -9.69
C VAL A 71 -1.27 -4.86 -10.34
N ASP A 72 -0.18 -4.10 -10.50
CA ASP A 72 -0.21 -2.78 -11.13
C ASP A 72 -0.76 -2.84 -12.55
N TRP A 73 -0.32 -3.82 -13.35
CA TRP A 73 -0.82 -4.03 -14.70
C TRP A 73 -2.32 -4.36 -14.73
N VAL A 74 -2.79 -5.23 -13.83
CA VAL A 74 -4.22 -5.58 -13.73
C VAL A 74 -5.05 -4.36 -13.31
N LEU A 75 -4.60 -3.59 -12.32
CA LEU A 75 -5.31 -2.42 -11.82
C LEU A 75 -5.42 -1.32 -12.88
N GLU A 76 -4.34 -1.07 -13.63
CA GLU A 76 -4.35 -0.14 -14.76
C GLU A 76 -5.40 -0.56 -15.80
N ARG A 77 -5.38 -1.84 -16.19
CA ARG A 77 -6.34 -2.35 -17.19
C ARG A 77 -7.78 -2.28 -16.70
N LEU A 78 -8.03 -2.57 -15.42
CA LEU A 78 -9.36 -2.48 -14.81
C LEU A 78 -9.83 -1.04 -14.64
N GLY A 79 -8.93 -0.09 -14.33
CA GLY A 79 -9.26 1.33 -14.23
C GLY A 79 -9.76 1.89 -15.56
N GLN A 80 -9.05 1.56 -16.65
CA GLN A 80 -9.46 1.96 -18.01
C GLN A 80 -10.83 1.39 -18.41
N GLU A 81 -11.06 0.10 -18.12
CA GLU A 81 -12.34 -0.55 -18.44
C GLU A 81 -13.50 0.04 -17.61
N LEU A 82 -13.24 0.37 -16.34
CA LEU A 82 -14.22 1.00 -15.46
C LEU A 82 -14.63 2.38 -15.97
N ASP A 83 -13.68 3.18 -16.44
CA ASP A 83 -13.95 4.50 -17.01
C ASP A 83 -14.73 4.40 -18.34
N ALA A 84 -14.38 3.43 -19.19
CA ALA A 84 -15.11 3.18 -20.43
C ALA A 84 -16.58 2.80 -20.14
N LEU A 85 -16.80 1.86 -19.22
CA LEU A 85 -18.15 1.43 -18.83
C LEU A 85 -18.95 2.57 -18.18
N ARG A 86 -18.29 3.42 -17.38
CA ARG A 86 -18.94 4.57 -16.76
C ARG A 86 -19.34 5.63 -17.79
N ALA A 87 -18.53 5.84 -18.82
CA ALA A 87 -18.87 6.73 -19.93
C ALA A 87 -20.11 6.23 -20.68
N GLU A 88 -20.18 4.92 -20.97
CA GLU A 88 -21.35 4.31 -21.64
C GLU A 88 -22.63 4.41 -20.78
N VAL A 89 -22.53 4.18 -19.47
CA VAL A 89 -23.68 4.36 -18.57
C VAL A 89 -24.12 5.83 -18.53
N ALA A 90 -23.19 6.78 -18.63
CA ALA A 90 -23.52 8.20 -18.66
C ALA A 90 -24.26 8.60 -19.95
N THR A 91 -23.83 8.07 -21.11
CA THR A 91 -24.52 8.32 -22.39
C THR A 91 -25.92 7.72 -22.40
N LEU A 92 -26.08 6.47 -21.95
CA LEU A 92 -27.39 5.81 -21.89
C LEU A 92 -28.35 6.54 -20.95
N ARG A 93 -27.87 7.00 -19.78
CA ARG A 93 -28.69 7.80 -18.86
C ARG A 93 -29.11 9.13 -19.47
N ALA A 94 -28.21 9.81 -20.20
CA ALA A 94 -28.55 11.04 -20.88
C ALA A 94 -29.68 10.83 -21.89
N GLU A 95 -29.60 9.77 -22.72
CA GLU A 95 -30.65 9.42 -23.69
C GLU A 95 -32.01 9.13 -23.02
N THR A 96 -32.01 8.43 -21.89
CA THR A 96 -33.26 8.16 -21.15
C THR A 96 -33.90 9.42 -20.57
N VAL A 97 -33.10 10.35 -20.03
CA VAL A 97 -33.60 11.63 -19.50
C VAL A 97 -34.16 12.50 -20.62
N ASP A 98 -33.49 12.50 -21.77
CA ASP A 98 -33.91 13.20 -22.98
C ASP A 98 -35.21 12.62 -23.58
N ALA A 99 -35.47 11.33 -23.41
CA ALA A 99 -36.71 10.69 -23.83
C ALA A 99 -37.87 11.07 -22.91
N ASP A 100 -37.65 11.03 -21.59
CA ASP A 100 -38.64 11.41 -20.56
C ASP A 100 -39.02 12.90 -20.66
N ALA A 101 -38.08 13.78 -21.05
CA ALA A 101 -38.35 15.21 -21.25
C ALA A 101 -39.11 15.54 -22.56
N ARG A 102 -39.25 14.57 -23.48
CA ARG A 102 -39.99 14.74 -24.74
C ARG A 102 -41.43 14.21 -24.67
N GLU A 103 -41.79 13.51 -23.60
CA GLU A 103 -43.16 13.04 -23.30
C GLU A 103 -43.95 14.10 -22.53
#